data_AF-A0A7W0VQ17-F1
#
_entry.id   AF-A0A7W0VQ17-F1
#
_cell.length_a   1.000
_cell.length_b   1.000
_cell.length_c   1.000
_cell.angle_alpha   90.00
_cell.angle_beta   90.00
_cell.angle_gamma   90.00
#
_symmetry.space_group_name_H-M   'P 1'
#
loop_
_entity.id
_entity.type
_entity.pdbx_description
1 polymer ?
#
loop_
_entity_poly.entity_id
_entity_poly.type
_entity_poly.pdbx_seq_one_letter_code
_entity_poly.pdbx_strand_id
1 'polypeptide(L)'
;MSFAEIADRRLLSSVTAHLGELTWDVDADGYQRLRVPPTADVDTILRLLLRRGLEPALVTMLLDRFESRPIERALIAWDIAAGSLLGKEDAALAQRVRSHLSPLKQIGTSPTVAVPRDRVAGLIKSATAIGDRAMPEGSTPLPSLASIAALDANHTVGIDAALALAERLSLAHLPSLALAYAQILWTRHALPAALDRMIEIVLDHERFDSLPPLPVPDAQSMPRQTYFAVRVALAQLDTETAADILAKVRSHPAAASLSSHPALEIATVELDLHRDQPVGQAAIDRIEAIAPNLGTWRYASRVVAEVRMQLATDSTPTWVEGFLSSFGNDLRVWAQAGYHAEVRDQLLALSSREIRYQPWDPDAWRSFMAFLDDATPVEIELQQRSAAQLAAALA
;
A
#
# COMPACT_ATOMS: atom_id res chain seq x y z
N MET A 1 26.51 -19.34 12.64
CA MET A 1 25.43 -18.90 11.73
C MET A 1 25.01 -17.52 12.19
N SER A 2 25.18 -16.51 11.34
CA SER A 2 24.78 -15.14 11.69
C SER A 2 23.25 -15.00 11.68
N PHE A 3 22.72 -13.99 12.37
CA PHE A 3 21.28 -13.68 12.35
C PHE A 3 20.79 -13.42 10.92
N ALA A 4 21.64 -12.83 10.07
CA ALA A 4 21.38 -12.60 8.65
C ALA A 4 21.19 -13.91 7.86
N GLU A 5 21.99 -14.95 8.12
CA GLU A 5 21.87 -16.25 7.44
C GLU A 5 20.60 -17.03 7.84
N ILE A 6 20.14 -16.87 9.08
CA ILE A 6 18.93 -17.54 9.58
C ILE A 6 17.66 -16.84 9.06
N ALA A 7 17.70 -15.51 8.97
CA ALA A 7 16.61 -14.69 8.42
C ALA A 7 16.45 -14.90 6.91
N ASP A 8 17.54 -14.86 6.12
CA ASP A 8 17.51 -15.12 4.68
C ASP A 8 16.90 -16.50 4.37
N ARG A 9 17.26 -17.54 5.14
CA ARG A 9 16.69 -18.88 4.95
C ARG A 9 15.21 -18.98 5.30
N ARG A 10 14.74 -18.32 6.37
CA ARG A 10 13.32 -18.35 6.76
C ARG A 10 12.45 -17.56 5.78
N LEU A 11 12.89 -16.38 5.34
CA LEU A 11 12.23 -15.53 4.35
C LEU A 11 12.16 -16.17 2.97
N LEU A 12 13.26 -16.80 2.52
CA LEU A 12 13.25 -17.54 1.28
C LEU A 12 12.40 -18.80 1.40
N SER A 13 12.36 -19.50 2.54
CA SER A 13 11.63 -20.78 2.64
C SER A 13 10.14 -20.70 2.32
N SER A 14 9.42 -19.63 2.70
CA SER A 14 7.98 -19.50 2.41
C SER A 14 7.71 -19.17 0.94
N VAL A 15 8.57 -18.35 0.33
CA VAL A 15 8.50 -17.94 -1.07
C VAL A 15 9.00 -19.06 -2.00
N THR A 16 10.11 -19.70 -1.66
CA THR A 16 10.73 -20.82 -2.40
C THR A 16 9.84 -22.07 -2.36
N ALA A 17 9.13 -22.31 -1.25
CA ALA A 17 8.16 -23.41 -1.15
C ALA A 17 6.97 -23.26 -2.11
N HIS A 18 6.64 -22.04 -2.54
CA HIS A 18 5.53 -21.76 -3.47
C HIS A 18 6.00 -21.57 -4.91
N LEU A 19 7.25 -21.16 -5.15
CA LEU A 19 7.72 -20.66 -6.45
C LEU A 19 8.80 -21.50 -7.13
N GLY A 20 9.25 -22.59 -6.50
CA GLY A 20 10.43 -23.34 -6.96
C GLY A 20 11.71 -22.55 -6.72
N GLU A 21 12.81 -22.90 -7.40
CA GLU A 21 14.07 -22.17 -7.32
C GLU A 21 13.93 -20.78 -7.95
N LEU A 22 13.54 -19.77 -7.14
CA LEU A 22 13.85 -18.39 -7.46
C LEU A 22 15.37 -18.26 -7.55
N THR A 23 15.86 -17.89 -8.73
CA THR A 23 17.30 -17.68 -8.94
C THR A 23 17.60 -16.20 -8.88
N TRP A 24 18.78 -15.87 -8.36
CA TRP A 24 19.25 -14.51 -8.19
C TRP A 24 20.44 -14.30 -9.11
N ASP A 25 20.39 -13.27 -9.93
CA ASP A 25 21.61 -12.74 -10.55
C ASP A 25 22.20 -11.71 -9.61
N VAL A 26 23.47 -11.89 -9.24
CA VAL A 26 24.24 -10.87 -8.52
C VAL A 26 25.02 -10.09 -9.56
N ASP A 27 24.64 -8.84 -9.78
CA ASP A 27 25.38 -7.93 -10.65
C ASP A 27 26.73 -7.55 -10.03
N ALA A 28 27.62 -6.94 -10.83
CA ALA A 28 28.99 -6.60 -10.42
C ALA A 28 29.07 -5.59 -9.26
N ASP A 29 28.00 -4.85 -9.01
CA ASP A 29 27.80 -3.90 -7.91
C ASP A 29 27.20 -4.55 -6.66
N GLY A 30 26.93 -5.87 -6.69
CA GLY A 30 26.33 -6.63 -5.59
C GLY A 30 24.80 -6.59 -5.57
N TYR A 31 24.16 -5.99 -6.59
CA TYR A 31 22.71 -5.93 -6.69
C TYR A 31 22.12 -7.29 -7.07
N GLN A 32 21.06 -7.70 -6.36
CA GLN A 32 20.39 -8.99 -6.58
C GLN A 32 19.13 -8.81 -7.40
N ARG A 33 19.18 -9.19 -8.68
CA ARG A 33 18.01 -9.24 -9.56
C ARG A 33 17.26 -10.54 -9.39
N LEU A 34 15.97 -10.45 -9.08
CA LEU A 34 15.11 -11.61 -9.00
C LEU A 34 14.82 -12.16 -10.40
N ARG A 35 15.14 -13.43 -10.65
CA ARG A 35 14.59 -14.16 -11.80
C ARG A 35 13.31 -14.85 -11.40
N VAL A 36 12.20 -14.35 -11.93
CA VAL A 36 10.89 -14.98 -11.77
C VAL A 36 10.60 -15.86 -12.98
N PRO A 37 10.08 -17.09 -12.79
CA PRO A 37 9.69 -17.94 -13.89
C PRO A 37 8.71 -17.22 -14.84
N PRO A 38 8.88 -17.33 -16.17
CA PRO A 38 7.94 -16.75 -17.14
C PRO A 38 6.49 -17.26 -16.99
N THR A 39 6.29 -18.35 -16.25
CA THR A 39 4.99 -18.97 -15.94
C THR A 39 4.36 -18.44 -14.66
N ALA A 40 5.01 -17.53 -13.92
CA ALA A 40 4.43 -16.98 -12.69
C ALA A 40 3.12 -16.24 -13.01
N ASP A 41 2.07 -16.58 -12.25
CA ASP A 41 0.75 -15.97 -12.40
C ASP A 41 0.69 -14.60 -11.73
N VAL A 42 -0.41 -13.86 -11.96
CA VAL A 42 -0.55 -12.50 -11.42
C VAL A 42 -0.55 -12.52 -9.89
N ASP A 43 -1.22 -13.48 -9.26
CA ASP A 43 -1.28 -13.56 -7.80
C ASP A 43 0.09 -13.76 -7.17
N THR A 44 0.94 -14.60 -7.78
CA THR A 44 2.35 -14.74 -7.42
C THR A 44 3.09 -13.42 -7.54
N ILE A 45 2.95 -12.73 -8.68
CA ILE A 45 3.64 -11.46 -8.91
C ILE A 45 3.22 -10.42 -7.86
N LEU A 46 1.92 -10.31 -7.55
CA LEU A 46 1.41 -9.40 -6.52
C LEU A 46 1.98 -9.71 -5.13
N ARG A 47 2.09 -10.99 -4.75
CA ARG A 47 2.72 -11.40 -3.49
C ARG A 47 4.20 -11.04 -3.44
N LEU A 48 4.91 -11.18 -4.55
CA LEU A 48 6.32 -10.78 -4.64
C LEU A 48 6.47 -9.25 -4.55
N LEU A 49 5.60 -8.49 -5.24
CA LEU A 49 5.59 -7.03 -5.20
C LEU A 49 5.30 -6.48 -3.80
N LEU A 50 4.42 -7.11 -3.02
CA LEU A 50 4.19 -6.74 -1.62
C LEU A 50 5.50 -6.69 -0.80
N ARG A 51 6.41 -7.65 -1.05
CA ARG A 51 7.68 -7.69 -0.32
C ARG A 51 8.77 -6.87 -0.99
N ARG A 52 8.88 -6.93 -2.31
CA ARG A 52 9.99 -6.36 -3.09
C ARG A 52 9.71 -4.92 -3.53
N GLY A 53 8.52 -4.38 -3.26
CA GLY A 53 8.09 -3.14 -3.86
C GLY A 53 8.01 -3.28 -5.38
N LEU A 54 8.15 -2.16 -6.09
CA LEU A 54 8.00 -2.06 -7.54
C LEU A 54 9.28 -2.50 -8.31
N GLU A 55 9.77 -3.71 -8.02
CA GLU A 55 10.98 -4.27 -8.66
C GLU A 55 10.86 -4.27 -10.19
N PRO A 56 11.85 -3.75 -10.94
CA PRO A 56 11.75 -3.62 -12.40
C PRO A 56 11.39 -4.91 -13.15
N ALA A 57 11.92 -6.06 -12.73
CA ALA A 57 11.61 -7.35 -13.35
C ALA A 57 10.16 -7.79 -13.10
N LEU A 58 9.69 -7.67 -11.85
CA LEU A 58 8.31 -8.00 -11.47
C LEU A 58 7.30 -7.10 -12.19
N VAL A 59 7.60 -5.80 -12.20
CA VAL A 59 6.82 -4.78 -12.90
C VAL A 59 6.72 -5.07 -14.39
N THR A 60 7.85 -5.41 -15.04
CA THR A 60 7.89 -5.76 -16.46
C THR A 60 6.95 -6.92 -16.75
N MET A 61 7.07 -8.01 -15.98
CA MET A 61 6.21 -9.19 -16.12
C MET A 61 4.74 -8.85 -15.87
N LEU A 62 4.44 -8.05 -14.85
CA LEU A 62 3.07 -7.64 -14.56
C LEU A 62 2.46 -6.86 -15.74
N LEU A 63 3.20 -5.90 -16.30
CA LEU A 63 2.74 -5.13 -17.46
C LEU A 63 2.50 -6.02 -18.68
N ASP A 64 3.29 -7.08 -18.87
CA ASP A 64 3.07 -8.07 -19.93
C ASP A 64 1.77 -8.88 -19.70
N ARG A 65 1.47 -9.26 -18.45
CA ARG A 65 0.21 -9.94 -18.11
C ARG A 65 -1.03 -9.10 -18.45
N PHE A 66 -0.93 -7.78 -18.33
CA PHE A 66 -2.02 -6.85 -18.63
C PHE A 66 -1.98 -6.29 -20.06
N GLU A 67 -1.22 -6.89 -20.99
CA GLU A 67 -1.15 -6.40 -22.38
C GLU A 67 -2.52 -6.30 -23.06
N SER A 68 -3.41 -7.26 -22.79
CA SER A 68 -4.76 -7.29 -23.35
C SER A 68 -5.74 -6.33 -22.63
N ARG A 69 -5.31 -5.65 -21.57
CA ARG A 69 -6.12 -4.79 -20.69
C ARG A 69 -5.48 -3.40 -20.56
N PRO A 70 -5.57 -2.56 -21.61
CA PRO A 70 -4.76 -1.35 -21.72
C PRO A 70 -5.08 -0.28 -20.67
N ILE A 71 -6.31 -0.21 -20.13
CA ILE A 71 -6.65 0.74 -19.06
C ILE A 71 -6.01 0.31 -17.75
N GLU A 72 -6.16 -0.96 -17.38
CA GLU A 72 -5.54 -1.55 -16.19
C GLU A 72 -4.01 -1.46 -16.26
N ARG A 73 -3.43 -1.77 -17.41
CA ARG A 73 -1.99 -1.62 -17.65
C ARG A 73 -1.53 -0.17 -17.48
N ALA A 74 -2.33 0.79 -17.93
CA ALA A 74 -2.01 2.20 -17.78
C ALA A 74 -2.09 2.67 -16.32
N LEU A 75 -3.05 2.17 -15.53
CA LEU A 75 -3.14 2.41 -14.08
C LEU A 75 -1.94 1.82 -13.33
N ILE A 76 -1.51 0.62 -13.69
CA ILE A 76 -0.29 0.00 -13.15
C ILE A 76 0.94 0.84 -13.53
N ALA A 77 1.08 1.23 -14.79
CA ALA A 77 2.16 2.10 -15.27
C ALA A 77 2.20 3.44 -14.51
N TRP A 78 1.04 3.99 -14.16
CA TRP A 78 0.96 5.19 -13.33
C TRP A 78 1.59 4.99 -11.95
N ASP A 79 1.21 3.91 -11.25
CA ASP A 79 1.73 3.61 -9.92
C ASP A 79 3.25 3.37 -9.96
N ILE A 80 3.75 2.74 -11.01
CA ILE A 80 5.19 2.57 -11.22
C ILE A 80 5.88 3.93 -11.38
N ALA A 81 5.34 4.78 -12.26
CA ALA A 81 5.92 6.11 -12.51
C ALA A 81 5.94 6.99 -11.25
N ALA A 82 4.90 6.90 -10.42
CA ALA A 82 4.75 7.71 -9.21
C ALA A 82 5.48 7.12 -7.98
N GLY A 83 5.59 5.79 -7.89
CA GLY A 83 5.98 5.07 -6.68
C GLY A 83 7.36 4.41 -6.72
N SER A 84 8.14 4.57 -7.80
CA SER A 84 9.48 3.97 -7.91
C SER A 84 10.56 5.00 -8.23
N LEU A 85 11.83 4.68 -7.93
CA LEU A 85 13.01 5.45 -8.28
C LEU A 85 13.78 4.73 -9.40
N LEU A 86 13.32 4.86 -10.64
CA LEU A 86 13.94 4.22 -11.80
C LEU A 86 15.28 4.90 -12.13
N GLY A 87 16.35 4.11 -12.16
CA GLY A 87 17.69 4.58 -12.45
C GLY A 87 17.96 4.74 -13.95
N LYS A 88 19.18 5.15 -14.30
CA LYS A 88 19.65 5.15 -15.71
C LYS A 88 19.61 3.76 -16.32
N GLU A 89 19.84 2.73 -15.50
CA GLU A 89 19.83 1.32 -15.91
C GLU A 89 18.42 0.84 -16.29
N ASP A 90 17.38 1.48 -15.76
CA ASP A 90 15.98 1.17 -16.02
C ASP A 90 15.38 2.03 -17.14
N ALA A 91 16.19 2.73 -17.93
CA ALA A 91 15.72 3.67 -18.95
C ALA A 91 14.73 3.03 -19.95
N ALA A 92 14.94 1.76 -20.31
CA ALA A 92 14.03 1.02 -21.17
C ALA A 92 12.66 0.78 -20.51
N LEU A 93 12.64 0.42 -19.22
CA LEU A 93 11.41 0.27 -18.45
C LEU A 93 10.72 1.63 -18.28
N ALA A 94 11.46 2.67 -17.93
CA ALA A 94 10.92 4.02 -17.81
C ALA A 94 10.22 4.45 -19.10
N GLN A 95 10.87 4.27 -20.26
CA GLN A 95 10.26 4.56 -21.57
C GLN A 95 9.01 3.73 -21.85
N ARG A 96 9.05 2.43 -21.52
CA ARG A 96 7.90 1.52 -21.64
C ARG A 96 6.72 2.00 -20.79
N VAL A 97 6.96 2.38 -19.54
CA VAL A 97 5.96 2.96 -18.63
C VAL A 97 5.30 4.19 -19.25
N ARG A 98 6.08 5.15 -19.77
CA ARG A 98 5.50 6.35 -20.43
C ARG A 98 4.58 5.99 -21.58
N SER A 99 5.00 5.04 -22.42
CA SER A 99 4.21 4.61 -23.57
C SER A 99 2.85 4.02 -23.19
N HIS A 100 2.75 3.43 -22.00
CA HIS A 100 1.52 2.83 -21.48
C HIS A 100 0.57 3.84 -20.83
N LEU A 101 0.99 5.07 -20.54
CA LEU A 101 0.14 6.09 -19.90
C LEU A 101 -0.84 6.77 -20.87
N SER A 102 -0.70 6.57 -22.18
CA SER A 102 -1.57 7.17 -23.20
C SER A 102 -3.08 7.02 -22.93
N PRO A 103 -3.61 5.84 -22.54
CA PRO A 103 -5.04 5.67 -22.28
C PRO A 103 -5.56 6.54 -21.14
N LEU A 104 -4.71 6.83 -20.15
CA LEU A 104 -5.05 7.64 -18.99
C LEU A 104 -5.23 9.13 -19.37
N LYS A 105 -4.47 9.65 -20.34
CA LYS A 105 -4.62 11.03 -20.83
C LYS A 105 -6.06 11.34 -21.28
N GLN A 106 -6.81 10.34 -21.77
CA GLN A 106 -8.21 10.49 -22.20
C GLN A 106 -9.21 10.57 -21.04
N ILE A 107 -8.87 10.02 -19.87
CA ILE A 107 -9.70 10.01 -18.67
C ILE A 107 -9.56 11.32 -17.89
N GLY A 108 -8.44 12.04 -18.06
CA GLY A 108 -8.19 13.33 -17.40
C GLY A 108 -7.46 13.18 -16.07
N THR A 109 -6.38 12.40 -16.05
CA THR A 109 -5.51 12.16 -14.89
C THR A 109 -4.85 13.43 -14.38
N SER A 110 -4.59 13.51 -13.07
CA SER A 110 -3.81 14.59 -12.45
C SER A 110 -2.45 14.05 -11.97
N PRO A 111 -1.45 14.91 -11.69
CA PRO A 111 -0.17 14.47 -11.11
C PRO A 111 -0.30 13.72 -9.77
N THR A 112 -1.41 13.86 -9.06
CA THR A 112 -1.63 13.25 -7.74
C THR A 112 -2.43 11.95 -7.80
N VAL A 113 -3.34 11.83 -8.77
CA VAL A 113 -4.29 10.72 -8.85
C VAL A 113 -4.53 10.30 -10.29
N ALA A 114 -4.40 9.00 -10.56
CA ALA A 114 -4.66 8.43 -11.87
C ALA A 114 -6.13 8.55 -12.29
N VAL A 115 -7.09 8.42 -11.37
CA VAL A 115 -8.51 8.61 -11.68
C VAL A 115 -9.18 9.44 -10.56
N PRO A 116 -9.30 10.77 -10.76
CA PRO A 116 -10.10 11.61 -9.88
C PRO A 116 -11.56 11.15 -9.80
N ARG A 117 -12.24 11.42 -8.68
CA ARG A 117 -13.60 10.93 -8.43
C ARG A 117 -14.62 11.35 -9.50
N ASP A 118 -14.47 12.52 -10.10
CA ASP A 118 -15.34 13.05 -11.16
C ASP A 118 -15.12 12.38 -12.52
N ARG A 119 -14.07 11.55 -12.63
CA ARG A 119 -13.68 10.87 -13.88
C ARG A 119 -14.04 9.38 -13.91
N VAL A 120 -14.65 8.85 -12.85
CA VAL A 120 -15.05 7.42 -12.79
C VAL A 120 -16.00 7.02 -13.91
N ALA A 121 -16.94 7.88 -14.31
CA ALA A 121 -17.81 7.61 -15.46
C ALA A 121 -17.03 7.47 -16.77
N GLY A 122 -15.98 8.29 -16.96
CA GLY A 122 -15.07 8.21 -18.11
C GLY A 122 -14.21 6.94 -18.08
N LEU A 123 -13.75 6.52 -16.89
CA LEU A 123 -13.06 5.26 -16.68
C LEU A 123 -13.95 4.07 -17.09
N ILE A 124 -15.17 3.99 -16.57
CA ILE A 124 -16.13 2.91 -16.89
C ILE A 124 -16.37 2.84 -18.40
N LYS A 125 -16.64 3.99 -19.04
CA LYS A 125 -16.84 4.07 -20.49
C LYS A 125 -15.61 3.56 -21.26
N SER A 126 -14.41 3.95 -20.85
CA SER A 126 -13.17 3.58 -21.54
C SER A 126 -12.88 2.08 -21.39
N ALA A 127 -13.02 1.52 -20.19
CA ALA A 127 -12.84 0.11 -19.94
C ALA A 127 -13.83 -0.74 -20.74
N THR A 128 -15.12 -0.40 -20.69
CA THR A 128 -16.18 -1.14 -21.40
C THR A 128 -16.09 -1.05 -22.92
N ALA A 129 -15.66 0.10 -23.48
CA ALA A 129 -15.50 0.25 -24.93
C ALA A 129 -14.41 -0.64 -25.52
N ILE A 130 -13.36 -0.94 -24.74
CA ILE A 130 -12.28 -1.85 -25.15
C ILE A 130 -12.73 -3.33 -25.06
N GLY A 131 -13.67 -3.60 -24.14
CA GLY A 131 -14.24 -4.92 -23.89
C GLY A 131 -13.32 -5.81 -23.06
N ASP A 132 -13.86 -6.98 -22.69
CA ASP A 132 -13.08 -8.00 -21.98
C ASP A 132 -12.21 -8.77 -22.94
N ARG A 133 -10.92 -8.84 -22.62
CA ARG A 133 -9.98 -9.74 -23.28
C ARG A 133 -9.47 -10.76 -22.27
N ALA A 134 -9.38 -12.01 -22.72
CA ALA A 134 -8.78 -13.07 -21.94
C ALA A 134 -7.34 -12.67 -21.53
N MET A 135 -6.95 -13.08 -20.33
CA MET A 135 -5.55 -12.99 -19.92
C MET A 135 -4.71 -13.97 -20.75
N PRO A 136 -3.40 -13.71 -20.93
CA PRO A 136 -2.50 -14.66 -21.57
C PRO A 136 -2.56 -16.03 -20.90
N GLU A 137 -2.34 -17.09 -21.68
CA GLU A 137 -2.30 -18.48 -21.20
C GLU A 137 -1.31 -18.64 -20.02
N GLY A 138 -1.72 -19.40 -18.99
CA GLY A 138 -0.96 -19.56 -17.74
C GLY A 138 -1.17 -18.47 -16.68
N SER A 139 -2.00 -17.46 -16.96
CA SER A 139 -2.39 -16.47 -15.94
C SER A 139 -3.64 -16.92 -15.18
N THR A 140 -3.65 -16.76 -13.86
CA THR A 140 -4.87 -16.90 -13.06
C THR A 140 -5.91 -15.86 -13.52
N PRO A 141 -7.14 -16.27 -13.87
CA PRO A 141 -8.14 -15.34 -14.36
C PRO A 141 -8.53 -14.34 -13.28
N LEU A 142 -8.27 -13.06 -13.55
CA LEU A 142 -8.70 -11.94 -12.71
C LEU A 142 -9.88 -11.21 -13.36
N PRO A 143 -10.85 -10.71 -12.60
CA PRO A 143 -11.89 -9.85 -13.15
C PRO A 143 -11.25 -8.61 -13.78
N SER A 144 -11.72 -8.16 -14.95
CA SER A 144 -11.31 -6.90 -15.58
C SER A 144 -12.15 -5.73 -15.05
N LEU A 145 -11.74 -4.49 -15.32
CA LEU A 145 -12.57 -3.33 -14.99
C LEU A 145 -13.91 -3.35 -15.75
N ALA A 146 -13.90 -3.82 -17.00
CA ALA A 146 -15.12 -3.96 -17.80
C ALA A 146 -16.06 -5.05 -17.26
N SER A 147 -15.55 -6.20 -16.83
CA SER A 147 -16.37 -7.25 -16.21
C SER A 147 -16.99 -6.77 -14.91
N ILE A 148 -16.23 -6.00 -14.10
CA ILE A 148 -16.74 -5.44 -12.85
C ILE A 148 -17.79 -4.37 -13.09
N ALA A 149 -17.62 -3.52 -14.11
CA ALA A 149 -18.63 -2.53 -14.48
C ALA A 149 -19.96 -3.16 -14.94
N ALA A 150 -19.89 -4.38 -15.47
CA ALA A 150 -21.04 -5.16 -15.95
C ALA A 150 -21.73 -6.00 -14.87
N LEU A 151 -21.17 -6.11 -13.66
CA LEU A 151 -21.80 -6.85 -12.57
C LEU A 151 -23.17 -6.25 -12.19
N ASP A 152 -24.06 -7.13 -11.77
CA ASP A 152 -25.29 -6.74 -11.09
C ASP A 152 -25.06 -6.66 -9.56
N ALA A 153 -25.96 -5.95 -8.87
CA ALA A 153 -25.83 -5.74 -7.42
C ALA A 153 -26.01 -7.02 -6.59
N ASN A 154 -26.55 -8.09 -7.16
CA ASN A 154 -26.79 -9.36 -6.50
C ASN A 154 -25.66 -10.39 -6.75
N HIS A 155 -24.69 -10.08 -7.61
CA HIS A 155 -23.58 -10.95 -7.96
C HIS A 155 -22.47 -10.91 -6.89
N THR A 156 -22.81 -11.32 -5.67
CA THR A 156 -21.98 -11.23 -4.46
C THR A 156 -20.59 -11.83 -4.65
N VAL A 157 -20.49 -13.01 -5.25
CA VAL A 157 -19.20 -13.69 -5.49
C VAL A 157 -18.25 -12.83 -6.33
N GLY A 158 -18.75 -12.14 -7.35
CA GLY A 158 -17.93 -11.27 -8.20
C GLY A 158 -17.53 -9.97 -7.51
N ILE A 159 -18.43 -9.41 -6.69
CA ILE A 159 -18.17 -8.22 -5.87
C ILE A 159 -17.07 -8.54 -4.84
N ASP A 160 -17.19 -9.64 -4.12
CA ASP A 160 -16.22 -10.07 -3.11
C ASP A 160 -14.85 -10.35 -3.73
N ALA A 161 -14.82 -11.03 -4.89
CA ALA A 161 -13.58 -11.28 -5.63
C ALA A 161 -12.90 -9.97 -6.08
N ALA A 162 -13.67 -8.97 -6.50
CA ALA A 162 -13.15 -7.67 -6.89
C ALA A 162 -12.59 -6.88 -5.71
N LEU A 163 -13.27 -6.89 -4.56
CA LEU A 163 -12.77 -6.24 -3.34
C LEU A 163 -11.50 -6.92 -2.81
N ALA A 164 -11.44 -8.25 -2.83
CA ALA A 164 -10.23 -9.01 -2.47
C ALA A 164 -9.08 -8.77 -3.46
N LEU A 165 -9.36 -8.58 -4.75
CA LEU A 165 -8.35 -8.17 -5.71
C LEU A 165 -7.86 -6.73 -5.44
N ALA A 166 -8.76 -5.79 -5.18
CA ALA A 166 -8.40 -4.40 -4.86
C ALA A 166 -7.49 -4.33 -3.62
N GLU A 167 -7.80 -5.10 -2.58
CA GLU A 167 -6.93 -5.24 -1.40
C GLU A 167 -5.53 -5.72 -1.76
N ARG A 168 -5.42 -6.84 -2.49
CA ARG A 168 -4.12 -7.40 -2.89
C ARG A 168 -3.31 -6.44 -3.76
N LEU A 169 -3.97 -5.73 -4.68
CA LEU A 169 -3.34 -4.71 -5.51
C LEU A 169 -2.80 -3.54 -4.68
N SER A 170 -3.59 -3.02 -3.72
CA SER A 170 -3.15 -1.94 -2.84
C SER A 170 -1.95 -2.36 -2.00
N LEU A 171 -1.99 -3.56 -1.44
CA LEU A 171 -0.87 -4.15 -0.70
C LEU A 171 0.38 -4.32 -1.59
N ALA A 172 0.20 -4.65 -2.87
CA ALA A 172 1.27 -4.79 -3.85
C ALA A 172 1.72 -3.45 -4.49
N HIS A 173 1.49 -2.30 -3.83
CA HIS A 173 1.90 -0.97 -4.31
C HIS A 173 1.21 -0.53 -5.62
N LEU A 174 0.01 -1.04 -5.91
CA LEU A 174 -0.79 -0.69 -7.10
C LEU A 174 -2.15 -0.03 -6.74
N PRO A 175 -2.12 1.08 -5.98
CA PRO A 175 -3.34 1.74 -5.50
C PRO A 175 -4.23 2.33 -6.60
N SER A 176 -3.72 2.68 -7.79
CA SER A 176 -4.55 3.26 -8.85
C SER A 176 -5.56 2.25 -9.38
N LEU A 177 -5.08 1.03 -9.66
CA LEU A 177 -5.95 -0.04 -10.12
C LEU A 177 -6.87 -0.53 -9.00
N ALA A 178 -6.36 -0.63 -7.77
CA ALA A 178 -7.17 -0.97 -6.60
C ALA A 178 -8.34 0.01 -6.39
N LEU A 179 -8.07 1.32 -6.44
CA LEU A 179 -9.08 2.37 -6.33
C LEU A 179 -10.08 2.29 -7.48
N ALA A 180 -9.62 2.05 -8.72
CA ALA A 180 -10.51 1.91 -9.87
C ALA A 180 -11.56 0.81 -9.67
N TYR A 181 -11.16 -0.38 -9.19
CA TYR A 181 -12.12 -1.45 -8.87
C TYR A 181 -13.14 -1.02 -7.81
N ALA A 182 -12.68 -0.44 -6.70
CA ALA A 182 -13.56 -0.02 -5.61
C ALA A 182 -14.48 1.15 -6.01
N GLN A 183 -13.97 2.11 -6.77
CA GLN A 183 -14.73 3.24 -7.32
C GLN A 183 -15.85 2.79 -8.26
N ILE A 184 -15.60 1.81 -9.13
CA ILE A 184 -16.63 1.26 -10.01
C ILE A 184 -17.73 0.60 -9.19
N LEU A 185 -17.37 -0.26 -8.23
CA LEU A 185 -18.34 -0.92 -7.35
C LEU A 185 -19.17 0.09 -6.55
N TRP A 186 -18.54 1.11 -5.98
CA TRP A 186 -19.24 2.19 -5.29
C TRP A 186 -20.18 2.96 -6.22
N THR A 187 -19.70 3.37 -7.39
CA THR A 187 -20.48 4.17 -8.35
C THR A 187 -21.68 3.42 -8.90
N ARG A 188 -21.55 2.10 -9.11
CA ARG A 188 -22.61 1.26 -9.70
C ARG A 188 -23.63 0.77 -8.68
N HIS A 189 -23.19 0.54 -7.44
CA HIS A 189 -23.98 -0.21 -6.47
C HIS A 189 -24.06 0.43 -5.07
N ALA A 190 -23.37 1.55 -4.83
CA ALA A 190 -23.28 2.21 -3.53
C ALA A 190 -22.92 1.26 -2.37
N LEU A 191 -22.00 0.31 -2.64
CA LEU A 191 -21.64 -0.75 -1.70
C LEU A 191 -20.80 -0.19 -0.53
N PRO A 192 -21.26 -0.30 0.73
CA PRO A 192 -20.50 0.21 1.87
C PRO A 192 -19.09 -0.36 1.98
N ALA A 193 -18.91 -1.65 1.71
CA ALA A 193 -17.59 -2.30 1.72
C ALA A 193 -16.62 -1.75 0.65
N ALA A 194 -17.14 -1.28 -0.48
CA ALA A 194 -16.33 -0.61 -1.49
C ALA A 194 -15.86 0.76 -1.00
N LEU A 195 -16.73 1.52 -0.32
CA LEU A 195 -16.35 2.78 0.30
C LEU A 195 -15.32 2.58 1.41
N ASP A 196 -15.52 1.59 2.28
CA ASP A 196 -14.56 1.23 3.34
C ASP A 196 -13.19 0.90 2.74
N ARG A 197 -13.16 0.13 1.65
CA ARG A 197 -11.91 -0.18 0.94
C ARG A 197 -11.28 1.08 0.32
N MET A 198 -12.06 1.97 -0.27
CA MET A 198 -11.55 3.22 -0.83
C MET A 198 -10.93 4.12 0.25
N ILE A 199 -11.56 4.21 1.43
CA ILE A 199 -11.04 4.97 2.57
C ILE A 199 -9.65 4.47 2.95
N GLU A 200 -9.47 3.17 3.14
CA GLU A 200 -8.16 2.59 3.48
C GLU A 200 -7.10 2.89 2.40
N ILE A 201 -7.41 2.63 1.12
CA ILE A 201 -6.44 2.86 0.04
C ILE A 201 -6.06 4.34 -0.08
N VAL A 202 -7.04 5.25 0.06
CA VAL A 202 -6.80 6.69 0.00
C VAL A 202 -5.93 7.16 1.17
N LEU A 203 -6.17 6.64 2.37
CA LEU A 203 -5.40 7.01 3.57
C LEU A 203 -3.96 6.46 3.49
N ASP A 204 -3.78 5.23 3.03
CA ASP A 204 -2.47 4.59 2.95
C ASP A 204 -1.58 5.16 1.85
N HIS A 205 -2.19 5.76 0.81
CA HIS A 205 -1.46 6.31 -0.34
C HIS A 205 -1.67 7.82 -0.57
N GLU A 206 -2.29 8.51 0.40
CA GLU A 206 -2.54 9.97 0.39
C GLU A 206 -3.31 10.49 -0.83
N ARG A 207 -4.30 9.73 -1.32
CA ARG A 207 -5.04 10.03 -2.57
C ARG A 207 -6.41 10.66 -2.35
N PHE A 208 -6.50 11.65 -1.47
CA PHE A 208 -7.76 12.17 -0.93
C PHE A 208 -8.77 12.63 -2.00
N ASP A 209 -8.31 13.12 -3.16
CA ASP A 209 -9.15 13.54 -4.28
C ASP A 209 -9.96 12.40 -4.94
N SER A 210 -9.62 11.14 -4.63
CA SER A 210 -10.30 9.95 -5.16
C SER A 210 -11.57 9.59 -4.40
N LEU A 211 -11.78 10.19 -3.22
CA LEU A 211 -12.85 9.81 -2.32
C LEU A 211 -14.17 10.53 -2.69
N PRO A 212 -15.30 9.80 -2.80
CA PRO A 212 -16.61 10.41 -2.94
C PRO A 212 -16.96 11.21 -1.67
N PRO A 213 -17.96 12.11 -1.74
CA PRO A 213 -18.50 12.72 -0.54
C PRO A 213 -18.92 11.66 0.48
N LEU A 214 -18.39 11.77 1.70
CA LEU A 214 -18.61 10.81 2.78
C LEU A 214 -19.97 10.86 3.51
N PRO A 215 -20.85 11.88 3.41
CA PRO A 215 -22.18 11.72 3.98
C PRO A 215 -22.99 10.75 3.12
N VAL A 216 -22.85 9.46 3.44
CA VAL A 216 -23.78 8.41 3.05
C VAL A 216 -24.91 8.42 4.08
N PRO A 217 -26.18 8.31 3.69
CA PRO A 217 -27.29 8.24 4.64
C PRO A 217 -27.37 6.83 5.29
N ASP A 218 -26.33 6.42 6.00
CA ASP A 218 -26.26 5.15 6.74
C ASP A 218 -25.70 5.32 8.16
N ALA A 219 -25.84 4.28 8.98
CA ALA A 219 -25.38 4.27 10.37
C ALA A 219 -23.84 4.31 10.51
N GLN A 220 -23.11 4.01 9.43
CA GLN A 220 -21.64 3.94 9.41
C GLN A 220 -20.99 5.23 8.88
N SER A 221 -21.80 6.16 8.39
CA SER A 221 -21.38 7.45 7.84
C SER A 221 -20.58 8.29 8.83
N MET A 222 -21.09 8.45 10.05
CA MET A 222 -20.42 9.21 11.10
C MET A 222 -19.12 8.53 11.58
N PRO A 223 -19.09 7.20 11.86
CA PRO A 223 -17.83 6.50 12.13
C PRO A 223 -16.80 6.67 11.02
N ARG A 224 -17.16 6.47 9.75
CA ARG A 224 -16.26 6.62 8.59
C ARG A 224 -15.70 8.02 8.45
N GLN A 225 -16.55 9.04 8.55
CA GLN A 225 -16.12 10.44 8.47
C GLN A 225 -15.15 10.79 9.60
N THR A 226 -15.46 10.35 10.82
CA THR A 226 -14.61 10.56 11.98
C THR A 226 -13.27 9.88 11.79
N TYR A 227 -13.29 8.60 11.42
CA TYR A 227 -12.09 7.80 11.22
C TYR A 227 -11.20 8.39 10.12
N PHE A 228 -11.79 8.74 8.97
CA PHE A 228 -11.08 9.40 7.89
C PHE A 228 -10.45 10.72 8.34
N ALA A 229 -11.21 11.59 9.02
CA ALA A 229 -10.70 12.88 9.48
C ALA A 229 -9.56 12.74 10.50
N VAL A 230 -9.68 11.81 11.46
CA VAL A 230 -8.63 11.52 12.44
C VAL A 230 -7.38 10.99 11.75
N ARG A 231 -7.52 10.04 10.82
CA ARG A 231 -6.40 9.47 10.07
C ARG A 231 -5.69 10.49 9.19
N VAL A 232 -6.42 11.42 8.57
CA VAL A 232 -5.82 12.52 7.80
C VAL A 232 -5.00 13.44 8.72
N ALA A 233 -5.54 13.80 9.89
CA ALA A 233 -4.81 14.61 10.86
C ALA A 233 -3.55 13.89 11.37
N LEU A 234 -3.65 12.61 11.71
CA LEU A 234 -2.50 11.78 12.13
C LEU A 234 -1.44 11.64 11.03
N ALA A 235 -1.86 11.47 9.77
CA ALA A 235 -0.94 11.42 8.64
C ALA A 235 -0.14 12.71 8.46
N GLN A 236 -0.73 13.85 8.85
CA GLN A 236 -0.09 15.18 8.86
C GLN A 236 0.63 15.50 10.17
N LEU A 237 0.74 14.54 11.10
CA LEU A 237 1.29 14.71 12.45
C LEU A 237 0.55 15.77 13.29
N ASP A 238 -0.69 16.12 12.94
CA ASP A 238 -1.54 17.04 13.68
C ASP A 238 -2.32 16.30 14.77
N THR A 239 -1.61 15.99 15.86
CA THR A 239 -2.17 15.25 17.00
C THR A 239 -3.23 16.04 17.78
N GLU A 240 -3.17 17.38 17.74
CA GLU A 240 -4.15 18.24 18.41
C GLU A 240 -5.51 18.16 17.69
N THR A 241 -5.53 18.35 16.37
CA THR A 241 -6.76 18.22 15.57
C THR A 241 -7.35 16.81 15.69
N ALA A 242 -6.52 15.76 15.64
CA ALA A 242 -6.96 14.39 15.82
C ALA A 242 -7.64 14.18 17.20
N ALA A 243 -7.02 14.69 18.28
CA ALA A 243 -7.57 14.62 19.63
C ALA A 243 -8.89 15.39 19.76
N ASP A 244 -8.98 16.58 19.17
CA ASP A 244 -10.18 17.41 19.17
C ASP A 244 -11.35 16.74 18.44
N ILE A 245 -11.08 16.09 17.30
CA ILE A 245 -12.10 15.33 16.57
C ILE A 245 -12.63 14.18 17.44
N LEU A 246 -11.74 13.38 18.03
CA LEU A 246 -12.13 12.27 18.90
C LEU A 246 -12.90 12.74 20.14
N ALA A 247 -12.48 13.85 20.76
CA ALA A 247 -13.17 14.44 21.91
C ALA A 247 -14.59 14.90 21.56
N LYS A 248 -14.77 15.59 20.42
CA LYS A 248 -16.09 16.00 19.92
C LYS A 248 -16.99 14.80 19.70
N VAL A 249 -16.47 13.74 19.09
CA VAL A 249 -17.24 12.50 18.86
C VAL A 249 -17.64 11.81 20.16
N ARG A 250 -16.76 11.75 21.15
CA ARG A 250 -17.07 11.19 22.48
C ARG A 250 -18.15 11.98 23.23
N SER A 251 -18.30 13.28 22.94
CA SER A 251 -19.35 14.12 23.52
C SER A 251 -20.70 14.03 22.79
N HIS A 252 -20.75 13.38 21.62
CA HIS A 252 -21.95 13.29 20.80
C HIS A 252 -22.99 12.31 21.40
N PRO A 253 -24.30 12.50 21.22
CA PRO A 253 -25.32 11.55 21.71
C PRO A 253 -25.15 10.11 21.18
N ALA A 254 -24.52 9.95 20.02
CA ALA A 254 -24.17 8.66 19.42
C ALA A 254 -22.78 8.11 19.85
N ALA A 255 -22.13 8.73 20.83
CA ALA A 255 -20.77 8.40 21.24
C ALA A 255 -20.58 6.93 21.65
N ALA A 256 -21.58 6.31 22.27
CA ALA A 256 -21.47 4.93 22.74
C ALA A 256 -21.25 3.93 21.59
N SER A 257 -21.89 4.11 20.44
CA SER A 257 -21.69 3.26 19.26
C SER A 257 -20.45 3.66 18.45
N LEU A 258 -20.00 4.91 18.55
CA LEU A 258 -18.78 5.40 17.89
C LEU A 258 -17.52 4.97 18.63
N SER A 259 -17.54 5.00 19.96
CA SER A 259 -16.38 4.69 20.80
C SER A 259 -15.98 3.22 20.78
N SER A 260 -16.87 2.32 20.36
CA SER A 260 -16.63 0.89 20.20
C SER A 260 -16.32 0.48 18.75
N HIS A 261 -16.22 1.44 17.83
CA HIS A 261 -15.89 1.14 16.43
C HIS A 261 -14.41 0.77 16.31
N PRO A 262 -14.05 -0.42 15.77
CA PRO A 262 -12.66 -0.90 15.74
C PRO A 262 -11.67 0.08 15.11
N ALA A 263 -12.07 0.75 14.02
CA ALA A 263 -11.21 1.74 13.34
C ALA A 263 -10.92 2.98 14.19
N LEU A 264 -11.87 3.43 15.00
CA LEU A 264 -11.68 4.57 15.89
C LEU A 264 -10.87 4.18 17.13
N GLU A 265 -10.97 2.92 17.55
CA GLU A 265 -10.14 2.37 18.62
C GLU A 265 -8.66 2.30 18.20
N ILE A 266 -8.37 1.73 17.03
CA ILE A 266 -7.00 1.70 16.47
C ILE A 266 -6.45 3.12 16.30
N ALA A 267 -7.25 4.05 15.75
CA ALA A 267 -6.83 5.44 15.56
C ALA A 267 -6.62 6.20 16.88
N THR A 268 -7.36 5.84 17.94
CA THR A 268 -7.11 6.38 19.28
C THR A 268 -5.75 5.91 19.80
N VAL A 269 -5.41 4.63 19.60
CA VAL A 269 -4.11 4.11 20.05
C VAL A 269 -2.95 4.71 19.25
N GLU A 270 -3.10 4.89 17.94
CA GLU A 270 -2.11 5.63 17.14
C GLU A 270 -1.93 7.05 17.66
N LEU A 271 -3.02 7.77 17.97
CA LEU A 271 -2.91 9.10 18.56
C LEU A 271 -2.13 9.09 19.88
N ASP A 272 -2.36 8.10 20.74
CA ASP A 272 -1.64 7.97 22.01
C ASP A 272 -0.14 7.72 21.77
N LEU A 273 0.21 6.87 20.79
CA LEU A 273 1.60 6.65 20.36
C LEU A 273 2.26 7.96 19.89
N HIS A 274 1.62 8.70 18.99
CA HIS A 274 2.15 9.96 18.45
C HIS A 274 2.28 11.09 19.49
N ARG A 275 1.61 10.96 20.64
CA ARG A 275 1.68 11.92 21.76
C ARG A 275 2.59 11.44 22.89
N ASP A 276 3.41 10.42 22.63
CA ASP A 276 4.27 9.75 23.61
C ASP A 276 3.51 9.33 24.88
N GLN A 277 2.21 9.01 24.75
CA GLN A 277 1.41 8.53 25.87
C GLN A 277 1.63 7.02 26.02
N PRO A 278 1.74 6.51 27.25
CA PRO A 278 1.84 5.07 27.46
C PRO A 278 0.53 4.38 27.06
N VAL A 279 0.63 3.41 26.16
CA VAL A 279 -0.51 2.55 25.79
C VAL A 279 -0.67 1.46 26.86
N GLY A 280 -1.78 1.49 27.60
CA GLY A 280 -2.03 0.51 28.66
C GLY A 280 -2.37 -0.89 28.14
N GLN A 281 -2.04 -1.94 28.92
CA GLN A 281 -2.23 -3.36 28.54
C GLN A 281 -3.64 -3.68 28.02
N ALA A 282 -4.67 -3.12 28.66
CA ALA A 282 -6.05 -3.36 28.22
C ALA A 282 -6.34 -2.82 26.80
N ALA A 283 -5.67 -1.75 26.36
CA ALA A 283 -5.79 -1.26 24.99
C ALA A 283 -5.05 -2.16 24.01
N ILE A 284 -3.85 -2.63 24.39
CA ILE A 284 -3.09 -3.64 23.64
C ILE A 284 -3.94 -4.89 23.37
N ASP A 285 -4.52 -5.47 24.43
CA ASP A 285 -5.33 -6.68 24.31
C ASP A 285 -6.52 -6.49 23.35
N ARG A 286 -7.12 -5.30 23.32
CA ARG A 286 -8.23 -4.99 22.42
C ARG A 286 -7.78 -4.80 20.98
N ILE A 287 -6.70 -4.07 20.71
CA ILE A 287 -6.20 -3.90 19.34
C ILE A 287 -5.68 -5.22 18.76
N GLU A 288 -5.08 -6.07 19.59
CA GLU A 288 -4.68 -7.42 19.19
C GLU A 288 -5.90 -8.31 18.92
N ALA A 289 -7.02 -8.12 19.63
CA ALA A 289 -8.26 -8.81 19.32
C ALA A 289 -8.93 -8.32 18.02
N ILE A 290 -8.73 -7.05 17.64
CA ILE A 290 -9.22 -6.47 16.37
C ILE A 290 -8.41 -7.00 15.18
N ALA A 291 -7.09 -7.12 15.33
CA ALA A 291 -6.17 -7.64 14.33
C ALA A 291 -5.44 -8.90 14.85
N PRO A 292 -6.17 -10.02 15.09
CA PRO A 292 -5.62 -11.21 15.77
C PRO A 292 -4.53 -11.90 14.97
N ASN A 293 -4.50 -11.65 13.66
CA ASN A 293 -3.40 -11.98 12.78
C ASN A 293 -3.12 -10.72 11.98
N LEU A 294 -1.88 -10.30 11.88
CA LEU A 294 -1.50 -9.09 11.12
C LEU A 294 -2.01 -9.13 9.66
N GLY A 295 -2.50 -10.26 9.14
CA GLY A 295 -2.62 -10.60 7.72
C GLY A 295 -3.59 -9.85 6.78
N THR A 296 -4.50 -8.97 7.21
CA THR A 296 -5.44 -8.33 6.25
C THR A 296 -5.58 -6.82 6.39
N TRP A 297 -5.71 -6.30 7.61
CA TRP A 297 -5.80 -4.85 7.82
C TRP A 297 -4.42 -4.24 8.07
N ARG A 298 -3.79 -3.73 7.01
CA ARG A 298 -2.46 -3.14 7.04
C ARG A 298 -2.31 -2.08 8.13
N TYR A 299 -3.25 -1.13 8.20
CA TYR A 299 -3.21 -0.05 9.17
C TYR A 299 -3.23 -0.53 10.62
N ALA A 300 -4.18 -1.37 11.01
CA ALA A 300 -4.25 -1.92 12.37
C ALA A 300 -2.99 -2.72 12.73
N SER A 301 -2.46 -3.47 11.76
CA SER A 301 -1.25 -4.27 11.94
C SER A 301 -0.01 -3.41 12.17
N ARG A 302 0.08 -2.27 11.48
CA ARG A 302 1.12 -1.26 11.72
C ARG A 302 1.04 -0.70 13.14
N VAL A 303 -0.15 -0.27 13.58
CA VAL A 303 -0.35 0.28 14.93
C VAL A 303 0.00 -0.77 16.00
N VAL A 304 -0.41 -2.03 15.83
CA VAL A 304 -0.01 -3.13 16.72
C VAL A 304 1.51 -3.32 16.75
N ALA A 305 2.19 -3.23 15.60
CA ALA A 305 3.64 -3.33 15.54
C ALA A 305 4.32 -2.17 16.28
N GLU A 306 3.87 -0.92 16.07
CA GLU A 306 4.39 0.27 16.77
C GLU A 306 4.22 0.17 18.29
N VAL A 307 3.04 -0.26 18.76
CA VAL A 307 2.79 -0.52 20.18
C VAL A 307 3.75 -1.57 20.73
N ARG A 308 3.94 -2.70 20.03
CA ARG A 308 4.86 -3.76 20.48
C ARG A 308 6.31 -3.28 20.56
N MET A 309 6.74 -2.42 19.63
CA MET A 309 8.08 -1.83 19.66
C MET A 309 8.27 -0.94 20.88
N GLN A 310 7.27 -0.11 21.22
CA GLN A 310 7.32 0.73 22.42
C GLN A 310 7.46 -0.10 23.71
N LEU A 311 6.87 -1.30 23.76
CA LEU A 311 6.81 -2.13 24.97
C LEU A 311 8.00 -3.09 25.16
N ALA A 312 8.56 -3.63 24.06
CA ALA A 312 9.48 -4.77 24.12
C ALA A 312 10.75 -4.55 23.27
N THR A 313 11.67 -3.76 23.83
CA THR A 313 12.85 -3.24 23.13
C THR A 313 13.81 -4.33 22.62
N ASP A 314 13.95 -5.43 23.34
CA ASP A 314 14.77 -6.59 22.98
C ASP A 314 14.23 -7.38 21.78
N SER A 315 12.94 -7.19 21.47
CA SER A 315 12.26 -7.86 20.35
C SER A 315 12.02 -6.97 19.14
N THR A 316 12.32 -5.67 19.22
CA THR A 316 12.06 -4.66 18.17
C THR A 316 12.56 -5.08 16.78
N PRO A 317 13.81 -5.54 16.58
CA PRO A 317 14.28 -5.95 15.25
C PRO A 317 13.47 -7.10 14.63
N THR A 318 13.01 -8.04 15.47
CA THR A 318 12.20 -9.17 15.02
C THR A 318 10.80 -8.73 14.60
N TRP A 319 10.20 -7.79 15.35
CA TRP A 319 8.89 -7.23 15.00
C TRP A 319 8.95 -6.40 13.72
N VAL A 320 9.99 -5.58 13.57
CA VAL A 320 10.24 -4.81 12.33
C VAL A 320 10.34 -5.78 11.16
N GLU A 321 11.20 -6.81 11.24
CA GLU A 321 11.34 -7.79 10.17
C GLU A 321 10.04 -8.53 9.84
N GLY A 322 9.29 -8.95 10.86
CA GLY A 322 7.98 -9.58 10.70
C GLY A 322 6.98 -8.66 9.98
N PHE A 323 6.96 -7.37 10.34
CA PHE A 323 6.13 -6.37 9.69
C PHE A 323 6.54 -6.15 8.22
N LEU A 324 7.83 -5.94 7.96
CA LEU A 324 8.39 -5.78 6.61
C LEU A 324 8.07 -6.97 5.70
N SER A 325 8.07 -8.18 6.27
CA SER A 325 7.75 -9.40 5.52
C SER A 325 6.29 -9.48 5.07
N SER A 326 5.40 -8.75 5.74
CA SER A 326 3.95 -8.89 5.58
C SER A 326 3.25 -7.65 5.02
N PHE A 327 3.80 -6.44 5.23
CA PHE A 327 3.10 -5.18 4.92
C PHE A 327 3.97 -4.12 4.23
N GLY A 328 5.19 -4.47 3.84
CA GLY A 328 6.11 -3.55 3.17
C GLY A 328 6.83 -2.60 4.13
N ASN A 329 7.44 -1.56 3.57
CA ASN A 329 8.49 -0.78 4.21
C ASN A 329 8.02 0.55 4.83
N ASP A 330 7.02 0.53 5.73
CA ASP A 330 6.44 1.77 6.27
C ASP A 330 7.43 2.59 7.13
N LEU A 331 7.62 3.88 6.80
CA LEU A 331 8.55 4.79 7.49
C LEU A 331 8.21 4.98 8.98
N ARG A 332 6.93 5.02 9.36
CA ARG A 332 6.53 5.34 10.75
C ARG A 332 7.00 4.26 11.72
N VAL A 333 6.97 3.00 11.28
CA VAL A 333 7.50 1.87 12.02
C VAL A 333 9.00 2.01 12.25
N TRP A 334 9.75 2.46 11.24
CA TRP A 334 11.18 2.70 11.37
C TRP A 334 11.53 3.89 12.24
N ALA A 335 10.76 4.98 12.16
CA ALA A 335 10.92 6.12 13.04
C ALA A 335 10.72 5.70 14.50
N GLN A 336 9.68 4.90 14.80
CA GLN A 336 9.46 4.37 16.14
C GLN A 336 10.59 3.44 16.58
N ALA A 337 11.04 2.53 15.71
CA ALA A 337 12.15 1.64 15.99
C ALA A 337 13.48 2.41 16.24
N GLY A 338 13.68 3.54 15.56
CA GLY A 338 14.87 4.38 15.67
C GLY A 338 15.11 4.99 17.05
N TYR A 339 14.08 5.13 17.88
CA TYR A 339 14.20 5.61 19.26
C TYR A 339 14.88 4.61 20.21
N HIS A 340 15.04 3.35 19.81
CA HIS A 340 15.64 2.30 20.63
C HIS A 340 17.17 2.23 20.43
N ALA A 341 17.90 3.03 21.21
CA ALA A 341 19.36 3.13 21.13
C ALA A 341 20.08 1.79 21.31
N GLU A 342 19.54 0.90 22.15
CA GLU A 342 20.07 -0.42 22.48
C GLU A 342 20.09 -1.41 21.30
N VAL A 343 19.23 -1.22 20.31
CA VAL A 343 19.14 -2.08 19.11
C VAL A 343 19.42 -1.32 17.81
N ARG A 344 19.85 -0.05 17.89
CA ARG A 344 20.08 0.85 16.75
C ARG A 344 20.99 0.22 15.69
N ASP A 345 22.11 -0.38 16.08
CA ASP A 345 23.05 -1.00 15.14
C ASP A 345 22.41 -2.15 14.34
N GLN A 346 21.55 -2.95 14.99
CA GLN A 346 20.85 -4.06 14.34
C GLN A 346 19.77 -3.53 13.38
N LEU A 347 19.03 -2.50 13.80
CA LEU A 347 18.02 -1.85 12.96
C LEU A 347 18.63 -1.14 11.76
N LEU A 348 19.78 -0.49 11.93
CA LEU A 348 20.55 0.12 10.84
C LEU A 348 21.04 -0.94 9.84
N ALA A 349 21.48 -2.10 10.32
CA ALA A 349 21.85 -3.21 9.45
C ALA A 349 20.64 -3.74 8.67
N LEU A 350 19.46 -3.81 9.29
CA LEU A 350 18.21 -4.19 8.64
C LEU A 350 17.79 -3.14 7.59
N SER A 351 17.77 -1.85 7.89
CA SER A 351 17.40 -0.81 6.92
C SER A 351 18.39 -0.75 5.73
N SER A 352 19.69 -0.89 6.00
CA SER A 352 20.74 -1.01 4.96
C SER A 352 20.55 -2.25 4.08
N ARG A 353 20.00 -3.34 4.63
CA ARG A 353 19.63 -4.54 3.86
C ARG A 353 18.42 -4.25 2.97
N GLU A 354 17.39 -3.58 3.48
CA GLU A 354 16.22 -3.22 2.68
C GLU A 354 16.57 -2.31 1.50
N ILE A 355 17.43 -1.30 1.67
CA ILE A 355 17.91 -0.47 0.53
C ILE A 355 18.60 -1.31 -0.53
N ARG A 356 19.50 -2.22 -0.13
CA ARG A 356 20.22 -3.07 -1.11
C ARG A 356 19.28 -3.98 -1.88
N TYR A 357 18.22 -4.45 -1.22
CA TYR A 357 17.22 -5.29 -1.85
C TYR A 357 16.18 -4.51 -2.66
N GLN A 358 15.95 -3.23 -2.35
CA GLN A 358 14.90 -2.41 -2.93
C GLN A 358 15.37 -0.97 -3.19
N PRO A 359 16.46 -0.75 -3.96
CA PRO A 359 16.98 0.60 -4.20
C PRO A 359 16.01 1.47 -5.00
N TRP A 360 15.00 0.87 -5.64
CA TRP A 360 13.93 1.55 -6.35
C TRP A 360 12.78 2.00 -5.44
N ASP A 361 12.69 1.52 -4.20
CA ASP A 361 11.59 1.87 -3.28
C ASP A 361 11.98 3.13 -2.47
N PRO A 362 11.26 4.27 -2.65
CA PRO A 362 11.49 5.47 -1.83
C PRO A 362 11.41 5.21 -0.32
N ASP A 363 10.55 4.30 0.11
CA ASP A 363 10.33 4.03 1.53
C ASP A 363 11.53 3.28 2.16
N ALA A 364 12.25 2.48 1.37
CA ALA A 364 13.52 1.88 1.79
C ALA A 364 14.60 2.93 2.05
N TRP A 365 14.63 3.99 1.26
CA TRP A 365 15.56 5.09 1.52
C TRP A 365 15.14 5.92 2.74
N ARG A 366 13.86 6.23 2.87
CA ARG A 366 13.33 6.97 4.03
C ARG A 366 13.57 6.22 5.34
N SER A 367 13.40 4.90 5.36
CA SER A 367 13.66 4.11 6.57
C SER A 367 15.10 4.19 7.04
N PHE A 368 16.07 4.20 6.12
CA PHE A 368 17.48 4.43 6.46
C PHE A 368 17.73 5.86 6.96
N MET A 369 17.05 6.87 6.38
CA MET A 369 17.16 8.26 6.85
C MET A 369 16.71 8.42 8.29
N ALA A 370 15.75 7.63 8.78
CA ALA A 370 15.33 7.66 10.18
C ALA A 370 16.48 7.41 11.18
N PHE A 371 17.60 6.84 10.73
CA PHE A 371 18.78 6.57 11.55
C PHE A 371 19.94 7.55 11.36
N LEU A 372 19.86 8.49 10.42
CA LEU A 372 20.99 9.36 10.08
C LEU A 372 21.04 10.68 10.87
N ASP A 373 20.07 10.98 11.74
CA ASP A 373 19.97 12.19 12.60
C ASP A 373 20.02 13.56 11.88
N ASP A 374 20.36 13.60 10.59
CA ASP A 374 20.41 14.80 9.75
C ASP A 374 19.16 14.88 8.88
N ALA A 375 18.15 15.62 9.35
CA ALA A 375 16.84 15.78 8.71
C ALA A 375 16.85 16.53 7.34
N THR A 376 17.93 16.49 6.55
CA THR A 376 18.14 17.48 5.49
C THR A 376 19.02 16.94 4.33
N PRO A 377 19.15 17.68 3.23
CA PRO A 377 19.17 17.28 1.79
C PRO A 377 18.43 16.04 1.23
N VAL A 378 18.63 14.84 1.76
CA VAL A 378 18.36 13.60 0.99
C VAL A 378 16.86 13.34 0.79
N GLU A 379 16.03 13.61 1.80
CA GLU A 379 14.58 13.43 1.67
C GLU A 379 13.99 14.35 0.59
N ILE A 380 14.43 15.62 0.57
CA ILE A 380 14.03 16.59 -0.45
C ILE A 380 14.48 16.10 -1.84
N GLU A 381 15.69 15.56 -1.95
CA GLU A 381 16.18 14.98 -3.21
C GLU A 381 15.32 13.80 -3.66
N LEU A 382 14.97 12.87 -2.76
CA LEU A 382 14.11 11.72 -3.07
C LEU A 382 12.74 12.19 -3.58
N GLN A 383 12.11 13.13 -2.89
CA GLN A 383 10.83 13.72 -3.31
C GLN A 383 10.95 14.39 -4.68
N GLN A 384 12.01 15.17 -4.91
CA GLN A 384 12.27 15.81 -6.20
C GLN A 384 12.48 14.80 -7.32
N ARG A 385 13.19 13.70 -7.06
CA ARG A 385 13.42 12.62 -8.04
C ARG A 385 12.12 11.92 -8.41
N SER A 386 11.30 11.54 -7.43
CA SER A 386 9.98 10.93 -7.67
C SER A 386 9.07 11.88 -8.46
N ALA A 387 9.01 13.16 -8.08
CA ALA A 387 8.21 14.16 -8.77
C ALA A 387 8.69 14.40 -10.22
N ALA A 388 10.00 14.49 -10.43
CA ALA A 388 10.59 14.65 -11.76
C ALA A 388 10.35 13.42 -12.66
N GLN A 389 10.42 12.21 -12.10
CA GLN A 389 10.11 10.98 -12.83
C GLN A 389 8.65 10.95 -13.28
N LEU A 390 7.72 11.26 -12.37
CA LEU A 390 6.30 11.31 -12.70
C LEU A 390 6.02 12.39 -13.75
N ALA A 391 6.56 13.60 -13.58
CA ALA A 391 6.41 14.67 -14.56
C ALA A 391 6.95 14.26 -15.95
N ALA A 392 8.11 13.61 -16.00
CA ALA A 392 8.70 13.09 -17.23
C ALA A 392 7.86 11.97 -17.85
N ALA A 393 7.14 11.18 -17.05
CA ALA A 393 6.24 10.14 -17.56
C ALA A 393 4.95 10.71 -18.16
N LEU A 394 4.51 11.88 -17.68
CA LEU A 394 3.26 12.52 -18.12
C LEU A 394 3.41 13.43 -19.33
N ALA A 395 4.59 14.02 -19.53
CA ALA A 395 4.95 14.72 -20.76
C ALA A 395 4.76 13.80 -21.97
#